data_AF-A0A3D5D9E8-F1
#
_entry.id   AF-A0A3D5D9E8-F1
#
_cell.length_a   1.000
_cell.length_b   1.000
_cell.length_c   1.000
_cell.angle_alpha   90.00
_cell.angle_beta   90.00
_cell.angle_gamma   90.00
#
_symmetry.space_group_name_H-M   'P 1'
#
loop_
_entity.id
_entity.type
_entity.pdbx_description
1 polymer ?
#
loop_
_entity_poly.entity_id
_entity_poly.type
_entity_poly.pdbx_seq_one_letter_code
_entity_poly.pdbx_strand_id
1 'polypeptide(L)'
;WITYALGSENENLPAFVAIPDPRGIPQSSVNNWGPGFLPAVFQGTAFNSKQPIQNLQPPKSIANKTDVAARDLLKLLNDQHLKRNPEDTNLSARIASYELAARMQLSVPEISDLSTEPQHILSMYGADDTKNKIKADYAKNCILARRLIEKGVRFVQLFNGAYATAGQLNWDGHQKLREQYDVHGPIMDQPSAALIRDLKQRGMLKDTLILWCTEFGRMPMFQKGAKGRDHNPGGFTAVLTGAGIKPGVSHGATDEL
;
A
#
# COMPACT_ATOMS: atom_id res chain seq x y z
N TRP A 1 -0.21 -4.36 -13.76
CA TRP A 1 0.84 -4.69 -14.75
C TRP A 1 1.94 -5.58 -14.20
N ILE A 2 2.70 -5.18 -13.18
CA ILE A 2 3.80 -6.00 -12.64
C ILE A 2 3.32 -7.40 -12.24
N THR A 3 2.21 -7.47 -11.50
CA THR A 3 1.58 -8.74 -11.10
C THR A 3 1.02 -9.55 -12.27
N TYR A 4 0.64 -8.90 -13.37
CA TYR A 4 0.21 -9.58 -14.61
C TYR A 4 1.40 -10.17 -15.37
N ALA A 5 2.49 -9.40 -15.50
CA ALA A 5 3.65 -9.80 -16.28
C ALA A 5 4.55 -10.81 -15.53
N LEU A 6 4.70 -10.67 -14.22
CA LEU A 6 5.62 -11.46 -13.41
C LEU A 6 4.92 -12.45 -12.47
N GLY A 7 3.58 -12.41 -12.38
CA GLY A 7 2.82 -13.24 -11.46
C GLY A 7 3.10 -12.95 -9.98
N SER A 8 2.67 -13.89 -9.15
CA SER A 8 2.95 -13.94 -7.70
C SER A 8 3.73 -15.21 -7.40
N GLU A 9 4.74 -15.11 -6.54
CA GLU A 9 5.40 -16.28 -5.94
C GLU A 9 4.71 -16.72 -4.64
N ASN A 10 3.72 -15.93 -4.19
CA ASN A 10 2.98 -16.18 -2.96
C ASN A 10 1.54 -16.62 -3.28
N GLU A 11 1.15 -17.79 -2.76
CA GLU A 11 -0.21 -18.34 -2.88
C GLU A 11 -1.14 -17.88 -1.75
N ASN A 12 -0.59 -17.50 -0.61
CA ASN A 12 -1.32 -17.18 0.63
C ASN A 12 -1.61 -15.69 0.83
N LEU A 13 -0.95 -14.81 0.08
CA LEU A 13 -1.13 -13.35 0.13
C LEU A 13 -1.45 -12.77 -1.25
N PRO A 14 -2.10 -11.59 -1.31
CA PRO A 14 -2.32 -10.90 -2.56
C PRO A 14 -1.00 -10.54 -3.24
N ALA A 15 -0.97 -10.63 -4.57
CA ALA A 15 0.19 -10.21 -5.36
C ALA A 15 0.41 -8.68 -5.31
N PHE A 16 -0.68 -7.93 -5.14
CA PHE A 16 -0.70 -6.47 -5.03
C PHE A 16 -1.42 -6.06 -3.73
N VAL A 17 -0.68 -5.43 -2.82
CA VAL A 17 -1.22 -4.79 -1.63
C VAL A 17 -1.08 -3.28 -1.72
N ALA A 18 -2.18 -2.57 -1.50
CA ALA A 18 -2.18 -1.13 -1.27
C ALA A 18 -2.28 -0.86 0.23
N ILE A 19 -1.41 -0.01 0.77
CA ILE A 19 -1.38 0.35 2.18
C ILE A 19 -1.79 1.82 2.31
N PRO A 20 -3.07 2.12 2.57
CA PRO A 20 -3.53 3.49 2.78
C PRO A 20 -2.87 4.13 4.00
N ASP A 21 -2.72 5.44 3.94
CA ASP A 21 -2.21 6.25 5.04
C ASP A 21 -3.06 6.06 6.32
N PRO A 22 -2.48 6.08 7.52
CA PRO A 22 -3.25 5.97 8.77
C PRO A 22 -4.30 7.07 8.97
N ARG A 23 -4.22 8.19 8.24
CA ARG A 23 -5.20 9.28 8.21
C ARG A 23 -6.40 8.98 7.31
N GLY A 24 -6.29 8.01 6.41
CA GLY A 24 -7.39 7.57 5.55
C GLY A 24 -6.97 7.19 4.13
N ILE A 25 -7.99 7.00 3.29
CA ILE A 25 -7.85 6.62 1.89
C ILE A 25 -7.47 7.86 1.06
N PRO A 26 -6.53 7.74 0.09
CA PRO A 26 -6.15 8.85 -0.79
C PRO A 26 -7.31 9.34 -1.66
N GLN A 27 -7.14 10.55 -2.21
CA GLN A 27 -8.04 11.07 -3.26
C GLN A 27 -8.19 10.04 -4.38
N SER A 28 -9.39 9.91 -4.96
CA SER A 28 -9.74 8.87 -5.97
C SER A 28 -9.88 7.45 -5.43
N SER A 29 -9.64 7.21 -4.13
CA SER A 29 -9.97 5.96 -3.44
C SER A 29 -9.46 4.70 -4.15
N VAL A 30 -10.30 3.69 -4.32
CA VAL A 30 -10.00 2.39 -4.94
C VAL A 30 -9.43 2.48 -6.35
N ASN A 31 -9.63 3.61 -7.05
CA ASN A 31 -9.08 3.81 -8.40
C ASN A 31 -7.56 3.90 -8.40
N ASN A 32 -6.92 4.25 -7.28
CA ASN A 32 -5.45 4.31 -7.18
C ASN A 32 -4.78 2.93 -7.26
N TRP A 33 -5.52 1.85 -6.98
CA TRP A 33 -5.05 0.47 -7.00
C TRP A 33 -6.03 -0.44 -7.75
N GLY A 34 -6.77 0.13 -8.70
CA GLY A 34 -7.64 -0.62 -9.60
C GLY A 34 -6.84 -1.44 -10.63
N PRO A 35 -7.44 -2.48 -11.24
CA PRO A 35 -6.79 -3.28 -12.28
C PRO A 35 -6.68 -2.54 -13.62
N GLY A 36 -7.27 -1.34 -13.74
CA GLY A 36 -7.41 -0.64 -15.02
C GLY A 36 -8.29 -1.44 -15.97
N PHE A 37 -7.73 -1.85 -17.11
CA PHE A 37 -8.40 -2.73 -18.07
C PHE A 37 -8.06 -4.22 -17.86
N LEU A 38 -7.21 -4.55 -16.90
CA LEU A 38 -6.92 -5.96 -16.57
C LEU A 38 -8.12 -6.58 -15.83
N PRO A 39 -8.22 -7.92 -15.82
CA PRO A 39 -9.26 -8.62 -15.06
C PRO A 39 -9.23 -8.27 -13.57
N ALA A 40 -10.38 -8.39 -12.90
CA ALA A 40 -10.55 -8.04 -11.49
C ALA A 40 -9.59 -8.78 -10.52
N VAL A 41 -9.01 -9.90 -10.91
CA VAL A 41 -7.98 -10.63 -10.13
C VAL A 41 -6.71 -9.78 -9.88
N PHE A 42 -6.48 -8.73 -10.67
CA PHE A 42 -5.33 -7.82 -10.52
C PHE A 42 -5.64 -6.59 -9.66
N GLN A 43 -6.85 -6.49 -9.09
CA GLN A 43 -7.22 -5.44 -8.15
C GLN A 43 -6.32 -5.49 -6.90
N GLY A 44 -5.79 -4.34 -6.50
CA GLY A 44 -5.01 -4.22 -5.26
C GLY A 44 -5.89 -4.48 -4.03
N THR A 45 -5.37 -5.27 -3.10
CA THR A 45 -6.01 -5.49 -1.80
C THR A 45 -5.58 -4.40 -0.83
N ALA A 46 -6.51 -3.62 -0.29
CA ALA A 46 -6.22 -2.48 0.56
C ALA A 46 -6.37 -2.80 2.05
N PHE A 47 -5.31 -2.60 2.82
CA PHE A 47 -5.34 -2.65 4.30
C PHE A 47 -4.10 -1.98 4.89
N ASN A 48 -4.16 -1.61 6.16
CA ASN A 48 -3.02 -1.00 6.84
C ASN A 48 -2.89 -1.53 8.27
N SER A 49 -1.86 -1.10 9.00
CA SER A 49 -1.59 -1.63 10.34
C SER A 49 -2.66 -1.29 11.37
N LYS A 50 -3.53 -0.31 11.09
CA LYS A 50 -4.64 0.14 11.95
C LYS A 50 -5.97 -0.50 11.57
N GLN A 51 -6.16 -0.76 10.29
CA GLN A 51 -7.37 -1.28 9.69
C GLN A 51 -7.00 -2.57 8.95
N PRO A 52 -6.96 -3.71 9.66
CA PRO A 52 -6.71 -4.99 9.02
C PRO A 52 -7.88 -5.34 8.09
N ILE A 53 -7.66 -6.35 7.26
CA ILE A 53 -8.68 -6.85 6.34
C ILE A 53 -9.90 -7.32 7.16
N GLN A 54 -11.07 -6.83 6.77
CA GLN A 54 -12.31 -7.14 7.46
C GLN A 54 -12.71 -8.59 7.24
N ASN A 55 -13.44 -9.16 8.20
CA ASN A 55 -14.05 -10.49 8.10
C ASN A 55 -13.05 -11.65 7.88
N LEU A 56 -11.79 -11.49 8.32
CA LEU A 56 -10.80 -12.57 8.31
C LEU A 56 -10.99 -13.62 9.41
N GLN A 57 -11.86 -13.38 10.40
CA GLN A 57 -12.12 -14.34 11.47
C GLN A 57 -13.39 -15.13 11.16
N PRO A 58 -13.34 -16.48 11.13
CA PRO A 58 -14.56 -17.27 10.96
C PRO A 58 -15.49 -17.11 12.18
N PRO A 59 -16.82 -17.14 11.99
CA PRO A 59 -17.76 -17.08 13.09
C PRO A 59 -17.62 -18.30 14.00
N LYS A 60 -17.49 -18.05 15.32
CA LYS A 60 -17.29 -19.10 16.34
C LYS A 60 -18.44 -20.11 16.46
N SER A 61 -19.63 -19.75 15.96
CA SER A 61 -20.84 -20.59 16.03
C SER A 61 -20.90 -21.70 14.97
N ILE A 62 -20.00 -21.69 13.98
CA ILE A 62 -20.00 -22.68 12.89
C ILE A 62 -18.92 -23.73 13.16
N ALA A 63 -19.34 -24.99 13.24
CA ALA A 63 -18.41 -26.12 13.33
C ALA A 63 -17.64 -26.29 12.01
N ASN A 64 -16.34 -26.62 12.09
CA ASN A 64 -15.47 -26.77 10.92
C ASN A 64 -16.05 -27.76 9.88
N LYS A 65 -16.63 -28.90 10.32
CA LYS A 65 -17.28 -29.86 9.41
C LYS A 65 -18.43 -29.23 8.60
N THR A 66 -19.23 -28.36 9.23
CA THR A 66 -20.35 -27.67 8.58
C THR A 66 -19.84 -26.64 7.57
N ASP A 67 -18.78 -25.91 7.91
CA ASP A 67 -18.14 -24.93 7.02
C ASP A 67 -17.55 -25.62 5.77
N VAL A 68 -16.83 -26.74 5.95
CA VAL A 68 -16.30 -27.53 4.82
C VAL A 68 -17.43 -28.02 3.91
N ALA A 69 -18.49 -28.62 4.46
CA ALA A 69 -19.62 -29.11 3.66
C ALA A 69 -20.32 -27.97 2.89
N ALA A 70 -20.47 -26.79 3.50
CA ALA A 70 -21.04 -25.61 2.83
C ALA A 70 -20.15 -25.12 1.67
N ARG A 71 -18.83 -25.10 1.86
CA ARG A 71 -17.85 -24.73 0.82
C ARG A 71 -17.84 -25.73 -0.33
N ASP A 72 -17.94 -27.02 -0.05
CA ASP A 72 -18.01 -28.07 -1.08
C ASP A 72 -19.27 -27.92 -1.95
N LEU A 73 -20.42 -27.65 -1.32
CA LEU A 73 -21.66 -27.36 -2.05
C LEU A 73 -21.54 -26.07 -2.88
N LEU A 74 -20.98 -25.01 -2.30
CA LEU A 74 -20.76 -23.75 -3.01
C LEU A 74 -19.85 -23.94 -4.23
N LYS A 75 -18.78 -24.73 -4.10
CA LYS A 75 -17.88 -25.08 -5.21
C LYS A 75 -18.64 -25.80 -6.32
N LEU A 76 -19.45 -26.79 -5.98
CA LEU A 76 -20.29 -27.50 -6.96
C LEU A 76 -21.20 -26.54 -7.75
N LEU A 77 -21.86 -25.60 -7.07
CA LEU A 77 -22.74 -24.62 -7.69
C LEU A 77 -21.97 -23.66 -8.60
N ASN A 78 -20.81 -23.18 -8.15
CA ASN A 78 -19.93 -22.32 -8.92
C ASN A 78 -19.41 -23.01 -10.18
N ASP A 79 -18.98 -24.28 -10.08
CA ASP A 79 -18.50 -25.07 -11.22
C ASP A 79 -19.61 -25.31 -12.25
N GLN A 80 -20.84 -25.55 -11.81
CA GLN A 80 -22.00 -25.67 -12.69
C GLN A 80 -22.33 -24.34 -13.40
N HIS A 81 -22.23 -23.22 -12.68
CA HIS A 81 -22.45 -21.90 -13.26
C HIS A 81 -21.38 -21.56 -14.31
N LEU A 82 -20.11 -21.78 -14.00
CA LEU A 82 -19.00 -21.50 -14.92
C LEU A 82 -19.12 -22.33 -16.21
N LYS A 83 -19.54 -23.60 -16.11
CA LYS A 83 -19.82 -24.44 -17.29
C LYS A 83 -20.92 -23.86 -18.20
N ARG A 84 -21.90 -23.16 -17.63
CA ARG A 84 -23.00 -22.53 -18.39
C ARG A 84 -22.62 -21.15 -18.93
N ASN A 85 -21.70 -20.45 -18.25
CA ASN A 85 -21.29 -19.08 -18.57
C ASN A 85 -19.75 -18.97 -18.66
N PRO A 86 -19.10 -19.61 -19.64
CA PRO A 86 -17.64 -19.68 -19.72
C PRO A 86 -16.96 -18.31 -19.88
N GLU A 87 -17.67 -17.32 -20.42
CA GLU A 87 -17.14 -15.96 -20.65
C GLU A 87 -17.35 -15.01 -19.44
N ASP A 88 -18.08 -15.42 -18.39
CA ASP A 88 -18.30 -14.58 -17.20
C ASP A 88 -17.10 -14.63 -16.25
N THR A 89 -16.14 -13.74 -16.51
CA THR A 89 -14.94 -13.62 -15.68
C THR A 89 -15.18 -12.99 -14.31
N ASN A 90 -16.34 -12.34 -14.08
CA ASN A 90 -16.63 -11.67 -12.81
C ASN A 90 -16.85 -12.70 -11.68
N LEU A 91 -17.57 -13.79 -11.96
CA LEU A 91 -17.79 -14.84 -10.96
C LEU A 91 -16.47 -15.51 -10.59
N SER A 92 -15.66 -15.90 -11.59
CA SER A 92 -14.35 -16.51 -11.37
C SER A 92 -13.42 -15.61 -10.55
N ALA A 93 -13.42 -14.30 -10.82
CA ALA A 93 -12.65 -13.34 -10.03
C ALA A 93 -13.14 -13.24 -8.58
N ARG A 94 -14.46 -13.28 -8.34
CA ARG A 94 -15.03 -13.29 -6.98
C ARG A 94 -14.65 -14.57 -6.22
N ILE A 95 -14.71 -15.72 -6.86
CA ILE A 95 -14.31 -17.00 -6.26
C ILE A 95 -12.84 -16.94 -5.86
N ALA A 96 -11.95 -16.55 -6.79
CA ALA A 96 -10.53 -16.41 -6.51
C ALA A 96 -10.25 -15.41 -5.36
N SER A 97 -11.00 -14.31 -5.30
CA SER A 97 -10.91 -13.34 -4.20
C SER A 97 -11.31 -13.93 -2.85
N TYR A 98 -12.35 -14.76 -2.79
CA TYR A 98 -12.78 -15.40 -1.54
C TYR A 98 -11.82 -16.50 -1.08
N GLU A 99 -11.30 -17.30 -2.00
CA GLU A 99 -10.30 -18.31 -1.69
C GLU A 99 -8.99 -17.68 -1.20
N LEU A 100 -8.56 -16.58 -1.84
CA LEU A 100 -7.43 -15.79 -1.37
C LEU A 100 -7.69 -15.22 0.03
N ALA A 101 -8.87 -14.64 0.27
CA ALA A 101 -9.26 -14.15 1.59
C ALA A 101 -9.21 -15.27 2.66
N ALA A 102 -9.63 -16.49 2.32
CA ALA A 102 -9.54 -17.65 3.20
C ALA A 102 -8.09 -18.01 3.54
N ARG A 103 -7.18 -18.02 2.56
CA ARG A 103 -5.74 -18.27 2.80
C ARG A 103 -5.11 -17.16 3.64
N MET A 104 -5.50 -15.92 3.39
CA MET A 104 -5.04 -14.74 4.14
C MET A 104 -5.42 -14.77 5.62
N GLN A 105 -6.47 -15.51 6.03
CA GLN A 105 -6.87 -15.61 7.45
C GLN A 105 -5.75 -16.12 8.34
N LEU A 106 -4.86 -16.98 7.81
CA LEU A 106 -3.73 -17.52 8.56
C LEU A 106 -2.51 -16.59 8.51
N SER A 107 -2.24 -15.98 7.36
CA SER A 107 -1.00 -15.23 7.13
C SER A 107 -1.08 -13.76 7.55
N VAL A 108 -2.24 -13.09 7.38
CA VAL A 108 -2.37 -11.66 7.65
C VAL A 108 -2.25 -11.31 9.14
N PRO A 109 -2.80 -12.09 10.10
CA PRO A 109 -2.59 -11.83 11.52
C PRO A 109 -1.12 -11.86 11.91
N GLU A 110 -0.36 -12.85 11.42
CA GLU A 110 1.09 -12.95 11.68
C GLU A 110 1.84 -11.74 11.12
N ILE A 111 1.46 -11.26 9.94
CA ILE A 111 2.12 -10.12 9.28
C ILE A 111 1.77 -8.79 9.94
N SER A 112 0.54 -8.66 10.45
CA SER A 112 0.06 -7.44 11.08
C SER A 112 0.45 -7.33 12.55
N ASP A 113 0.83 -8.45 13.19
CA ASP A 113 1.28 -8.47 14.58
C ASP A 113 2.74 -7.99 14.71
N LEU A 114 2.87 -6.70 15.04
CA LEU A 114 4.15 -6.04 15.26
C LEU A 114 4.72 -6.26 16.67
N SER A 115 4.02 -6.97 17.57
CA SER A 115 4.55 -7.26 18.92
C SER A 115 5.79 -8.16 18.88
N THR A 116 5.98 -8.86 17.77
CA THR A 116 7.15 -9.70 17.47
C THR A 116 8.36 -8.93 16.96
N GLU A 117 8.22 -7.63 16.67
CA GLU A 117 9.33 -6.81 16.19
C GLU A 117 10.28 -6.41 17.35
N PRO A 118 11.61 -6.53 17.17
CA PRO A 118 12.55 -6.07 18.17
C PRO A 118 12.40 -4.56 18.45
N GLN A 119 12.58 -4.15 19.72
CA GLN A 119 12.44 -2.76 20.13
C GLN A 119 13.30 -1.80 19.29
N HIS A 120 14.54 -2.20 18.96
CA HIS A 120 15.43 -1.36 18.15
C HIS A 120 14.89 -1.11 16.73
N ILE A 121 14.11 -2.05 16.16
CA ILE A 121 13.43 -1.85 14.88
C ILE A 121 12.28 -0.87 15.06
N LEU A 122 11.44 -1.06 16.08
CA LEU A 122 10.34 -0.13 16.37
C LEU A 122 10.85 1.31 16.54
N SER A 123 11.92 1.50 17.31
CA SER A 123 12.54 2.81 17.53
C SER A 123 13.22 3.37 16.27
N MET A 124 13.84 2.53 15.44
CA MET A 124 14.46 2.96 14.17
C MET A 124 13.40 3.58 13.23
N TYR A 125 12.25 2.93 13.09
CA TYR A 125 11.13 3.46 12.29
C TYR A 125 10.39 4.61 12.99
N GLY A 126 10.46 4.70 14.32
CA GLY A 126 9.65 5.63 15.12
C GLY A 126 8.21 5.13 15.33
N ALA A 127 8.00 3.80 15.29
CA ALA A 127 6.71 3.16 15.53
C ALA A 127 6.26 3.21 17.01
N ASP A 128 7.20 3.52 17.90
CA ASP A 128 7.04 3.73 19.34
C ASP A 128 6.91 5.22 19.73
N ASP A 129 6.82 6.13 18.76
CA ASP A 129 6.68 7.57 19.01
C ASP A 129 5.34 7.87 19.70
N THR A 130 5.41 8.22 20.98
CA THR A 130 4.23 8.56 21.80
C THR A 130 3.73 9.98 21.60
N LYS A 131 4.55 10.86 20.99
CA LYS A 131 4.22 12.28 20.79
C LYS A 131 3.54 12.50 19.44
N ASN A 132 4.01 11.82 18.40
CA ASN A 132 3.43 11.89 17.07
C ASN A 132 2.81 10.55 16.66
N LYS A 133 1.54 10.37 17.05
CA LYS A 133 0.79 9.14 16.77
C LYS A 133 0.64 8.85 15.27
N ILE A 134 0.50 9.89 14.43
CA ILE A 134 0.35 9.71 12.98
C ILE A 134 1.64 9.17 12.37
N LYS A 135 2.80 9.72 12.79
CA LYS A 135 4.12 9.19 12.44
C LYS A 135 4.28 7.74 12.91
N ALA A 136 3.94 7.44 14.17
CA ALA A 136 4.02 6.09 14.71
C ALA A 136 3.16 5.09 13.91
N ASP A 137 1.97 5.50 13.47
CA ASP A 137 1.11 4.62 12.67
C ASP A 137 1.60 4.48 11.22
N TYR A 138 2.18 5.53 10.61
CA TYR A 138 2.83 5.42 9.30
C TYR A 138 4.11 4.56 9.36
N ALA A 139 4.85 4.64 10.46
CA ALA A 139 5.97 3.74 10.76
C ALA A 139 5.56 2.28 10.81
N LYS A 140 4.42 1.96 11.46
CA LYS A 140 3.85 0.61 11.45
C LYS A 140 3.43 0.17 10.04
N ASN A 141 2.92 1.08 9.21
CA ASN A 141 2.66 0.78 7.79
C ASN A 141 3.94 0.48 7.00
N CYS A 142 5.05 1.17 7.27
CA CYS A 142 6.34 0.87 6.66
C CYS A 142 6.87 -0.51 7.07
N ILE A 143 6.75 -0.86 8.36
CA ILE A 143 7.08 -2.19 8.89
C ILE A 143 6.20 -3.26 8.22
N LEU A 144 4.89 -3.00 8.12
CA LEU A 144 3.95 -3.88 7.41
C LEU A 144 4.37 -4.10 5.96
N ALA A 145 4.75 -3.04 5.25
CA ALA A 145 5.25 -3.13 3.87
C ALA A 145 6.48 -4.05 3.79
N ARG A 146 7.46 -3.88 4.69
CA ARG A 146 8.63 -4.75 4.77
C ARG A 146 8.25 -6.21 5.01
N ARG A 147 7.35 -6.50 5.94
CA ARG A 147 6.87 -7.89 6.22
C ARG A 147 6.15 -8.51 5.03
N LEU A 148 5.37 -7.72 4.30
CA LEU A 148 4.69 -8.19 3.09
C LEU A 148 5.71 -8.57 2.00
N ILE A 149 6.74 -7.73 1.78
CA ILE A 149 7.83 -8.03 0.84
C ILE A 149 8.60 -9.27 1.31
N GLU A 150 8.89 -9.39 2.60
CA GLU A 150 9.57 -10.55 3.22
C GLU A 150 8.79 -11.86 3.04
N LYS A 151 7.45 -11.77 3.04
CA LYS A 151 6.57 -12.90 2.75
C LYS A 151 6.31 -13.09 1.25
N GLY A 152 6.94 -12.33 0.36
CA GLY A 152 6.85 -12.53 -1.09
C GLY A 152 5.68 -11.83 -1.79
N VAL A 153 5.09 -10.79 -1.18
CA VAL A 153 4.14 -9.92 -1.90
C VAL A 153 4.89 -9.16 -3.00
N ARG A 154 4.48 -9.38 -4.27
CA ARG A 154 5.17 -8.87 -5.46
C ARG A 154 5.17 -7.35 -5.56
N PHE A 155 4.06 -6.70 -5.23
CA PHE A 155 3.92 -5.25 -5.35
C PHE A 155 3.21 -4.66 -4.13
N VAL A 156 3.88 -3.75 -3.44
CA VAL A 156 3.34 -3.04 -2.28
C VAL A 156 3.33 -1.55 -2.58
N GLN A 157 2.16 -0.93 -2.57
CA GLN A 157 2.00 0.51 -2.74
C GLN A 157 1.69 1.15 -1.38
N LEU A 158 2.61 1.95 -0.87
CA LEU A 158 2.49 2.61 0.44
C LEU A 158 2.14 4.09 0.27
N PHE A 159 1.03 4.54 0.87
CA PHE A 159 0.60 5.92 0.80
C PHE A 159 1.03 6.72 2.03
N ASN A 160 1.60 7.91 1.81
CA ASN A 160 1.74 8.96 2.81
C ASN A 160 0.90 10.17 2.36
N GLY A 161 -0.33 10.24 2.85
CA GLY A 161 -1.34 11.22 2.44
C GLY A 161 -2.70 10.56 2.22
N ALA A 162 -3.76 11.23 2.68
CA ALA A 162 -5.14 10.77 2.58
C ALA A 162 -5.96 11.66 1.62
N TYR A 163 -7.27 11.73 1.84
CA TYR A 163 -8.21 12.49 1.01
C TYR A 163 -7.82 13.97 0.87
N ALA A 164 -8.18 14.57 -0.26
CA ALA A 164 -7.85 15.96 -0.55
C ALA A 164 -8.51 16.90 0.46
N THR A 165 -7.68 17.56 1.26
CA THR A 165 -8.09 18.45 2.37
C THR A 165 -7.26 19.72 2.39
N ALA A 166 -6.91 20.23 1.20
CA ALA A 166 -6.08 21.41 1.01
C ALA A 166 -4.79 21.39 1.86
N GLY A 167 -4.16 20.22 1.98
CA GLY A 167 -2.88 20.02 2.67
C GLY A 167 -2.98 19.62 4.14
N GLN A 168 -4.17 19.43 4.72
CA GLN A 168 -4.30 19.04 6.13
C GLN A 168 -3.98 17.57 6.37
N LEU A 169 -4.49 16.67 5.51
CA LEU A 169 -4.27 15.23 5.60
C LEU A 169 -3.40 14.66 4.47
N ASN A 170 -2.99 15.50 3.52
CA ASN A 170 -2.20 15.12 2.35
C ASN A 170 -1.18 16.20 1.99
N TRP A 171 -0.38 15.95 0.95
CA TRP A 171 0.65 16.87 0.47
C TRP A 171 0.14 18.00 -0.44
N ASP A 172 -1.17 18.03 -0.72
CA ASP A 172 -1.83 19.01 -1.59
C ASP A 172 -2.11 20.34 -0.85
N GLY A 173 -1.06 20.90 -0.25
CA GLY A 173 -1.09 22.21 0.39
C GLY A 173 -1.02 23.31 -0.65
N HIS A 174 -1.91 24.30 -0.55
CA HIS A 174 -1.88 25.48 -1.42
C HIS A 174 -1.39 26.72 -0.66
N GLN A 175 -1.88 26.93 0.56
CA GLN A 175 -1.82 28.24 1.25
C GLN A 175 -0.80 28.30 2.38
N LYS A 176 -0.73 27.25 3.19
CA LYS A 176 0.03 27.21 4.45
C LYS A 176 1.18 26.22 4.32
N LEU A 177 1.91 26.31 3.21
CA LEU A 177 2.89 25.30 2.78
C LEU A 177 3.88 24.93 3.88
N ARG A 178 4.54 25.93 4.49
CA ARG A 178 5.48 25.67 5.58
C ARG A 178 4.82 25.00 6.77
N GLU A 179 3.74 25.57 7.29
CA GLU A 179 3.01 25.01 8.44
C GLU A 179 2.54 23.56 8.19
N GLN A 180 2.05 23.28 6.98
CA GLN A 180 1.56 21.95 6.59
C GLN A 180 2.71 20.97 6.34
N TYR A 181 3.78 21.41 5.69
CA TYR A 181 4.88 20.51 5.31
C TYR A 181 5.77 20.21 6.53
N ASP A 182 5.88 21.14 7.48
CA ASP A 182 6.52 20.91 8.78
C ASP A 182 5.80 19.82 9.60
N VAL A 183 4.50 19.58 9.32
CA VAL A 183 3.75 18.44 9.89
C VAL A 183 4.01 17.15 9.12
N HIS A 184 3.94 17.17 7.79
CA HIS A 184 4.03 15.94 6.97
C HIS A 184 5.44 15.38 6.84
N GLY A 185 6.46 16.25 6.79
CA GLY A 185 7.87 15.87 6.67
C GLY A 185 8.28 14.83 7.71
N PRO A 186 8.15 15.11 9.03
CA PRO A 186 8.52 14.17 10.07
C PRO A 186 7.70 12.87 10.08
N ILE A 187 6.45 12.90 9.59
CA ILE A 187 5.60 11.70 9.48
C ILE A 187 6.19 10.75 8.44
N MET A 188 6.71 11.27 7.33
CA MET A 188 7.22 10.47 6.22
C MET A 188 8.70 10.12 6.35
N ASP A 189 9.55 11.07 6.75
CA ASP A 189 11.01 11.02 6.63
C ASP A 189 11.65 9.82 7.36
N GLN A 190 11.57 9.81 8.70
CA GLN A 190 12.17 8.74 9.51
C GLN A 190 11.62 7.34 9.13
N PRO A 191 10.29 7.12 9.04
CA PRO A 191 9.75 5.81 8.66
C PRO A 191 10.20 5.31 7.29
N SER A 192 10.21 6.17 6.28
CA SER A 192 10.58 5.80 4.90
C SER A 192 12.07 5.50 4.80
N ALA A 193 12.91 6.31 5.45
CA ALA A 193 14.34 6.06 5.53
C ALA A 193 14.65 4.75 6.27
N ALA A 194 13.92 4.45 7.34
CA ALA A 194 14.05 3.20 8.09
C ALA A 194 13.67 1.98 7.24
N LEU A 195 12.61 2.06 6.42
CA LEU A 195 12.23 0.99 5.49
C LEU A 195 13.37 0.62 4.54
N ILE A 196 14.00 1.62 3.91
CA ILE A 196 15.12 1.41 2.99
C ILE A 196 16.31 0.78 3.74
N ARG A 197 16.63 1.27 4.95
CA ARG A 197 17.73 0.74 5.77
C ARG A 197 17.48 -0.69 6.23
N ASP A 198 16.27 -1.01 6.68
CA ASP A 198 15.88 -2.35 7.14
C ASP A 198 15.92 -3.36 5.98
N LEU A 199 15.36 -3.01 4.82
CA LEU A 199 15.49 -3.83 3.61
C LEU A 199 16.96 -4.07 3.21
N LYS A 200 17.82 -3.06 3.39
CA LYS A 200 19.26 -3.21 3.16
C LYS A 200 19.92 -4.14 4.18
N GLN A 201 19.62 -3.98 5.48
CA GLN A 201 20.17 -4.82 6.56
C GLN A 201 19.78 -6.29 6.39
N ARG A 202 18.58 -6.56 5.88
CA ARG A 202 18.08 -7.92 5.58
C ARG A 202 18.59 -8.48 4.25
N GLY A 203 19.34 -7.69 3.47
CA GLY A 203 19.79 -8.06 2.14
C GLY A 203 18.66 -8.14 1.10
N MET A 204 17.44 -7.68 1.42
CA MET A 204 16.28 -7.69 0.52
C MET A 204 16.32 -6.53 -0.49
N LEU A 205 16.98 -5.42 -0.17
CA LEU A 205 17.08 -4.25 -1.07
C LEU A 205 17.78 -4.60 -2.40
N LYS A 206 18.57 -5.67 -2.44
CA LYS A 206 19.22 -6.15 -3.67
C LYS A 206 18.22 -6.68 -4.71
N ASP A 207 17.08 -7.19 -4.25
CA ASP A 207 16.02 -7.79 -5.07
C ASP A 207 14.73 -6.94 -5.08
N THR A 208 14.68 -5.88 -4.27
CA THR A 208 13.51 -5.00 -4.14
C THR A 208 13.80 -3.64 -4.77
N LEU A 209 13.01 -3.25 -5.77
CA LEU A 209 13.00 -1.88 -6.29
C LEU A 209 12.06 -1.03 -5.44
N ILE A 210 12.59 0.05 -4.88
CA ILE A 210 11.79 1.09 -4.23
C ILE A 210 11.68 2.25 -5.21
N LEU A 211 10.45 2.58 -5.60
CA LEU A 211 10.10 3.78 -6.34
C LEU A 211 9.26 4.66 -5.41
N TRP A 212 9.78 5.84 -5.09
CA TRP A 212 9.01 6.90 -4.46
C TRP A 212 8.79 8.00 -5.49
N CYS A 213 7.54 8.38 -5.71
CA CYS A 213 7.17 9.43 -6.64
C CYS A 213 6.14 10.36 -5.99
N THR A 214 6.22 11.65 -6.30
CA THR A 214 5.14 12.61 -6.07
C THR A 214 4.22 12.67 -7.30
N GLU A 215 2.96 13.06 -7.13
CA GLU A 215 2.01 13.21 -8.26
C GLU A 215 2.32 14.44 -9.12
N PHE A 216 2.66 15.56 -8.49
CA PHE A 216 2.94 16.86 -9.10
C PHE A 216 3.75 17.73 -8.13
N GLY A 217 4.27 18.85 -8.60
CA GLY A 217 4.87 19.90 -7.78
C GLY A 217 3.91 21.06 -7.50
N ARG A 218 4.47 22.18 -7.04
CA ARG A 218 3.78 23.47 -6.92
C ARG A 218 4.42 24.47 -7.85
N MET A 219 3.58 25.27 -8.52
CA MET A 219 4.07 26.38 -9.35
C MET A 219 4.87 27.36 -8.48
N PRO A 220 5.85 28.06 -9.04
CA PRO A 220 6.57 29.13 -8.32
C PRO A 220 5.73 30.39 -8.14
N MET A 221 4.62 30.48 -8.87
CA MET A 221 3.68 31.59 -8.89
C MET A 221 2.32 31.22 -8.31
N PHE A 222 1.51 32.24 -8.02
CA PHE A 222 0.12 32.13 -7.59
C PHE A 222 -0.79 32.96 -8.49
N GLN A 223 -2.03 32.52 -8.66
CA GLN A 223 -3.02 33.27 -9.42
C GLN A 223 -3.35 34.59 -8.70
N LYS A 224 -3.49 35.69 -9.45
CA LYS A 224 -3.84 37.00 -8.87
C LYS A 224 -5.16 36.92 -8.11
N GLY A 225 -5.14 37.25 -6.82
CA GLY A 225 -6.31 37.18 -5.93
C GLY A 225 -6.53 35.81 -5.29
N ALA A 226 -5.76 34.78 -5.66
CA ALA A 226 -5.75 33.50 -4.97
C ALA A 226 -4.83 33.54 -3.75
N LYS A 227 -5.17 32.74 -2.74
CA LYS A 227 -4.25 32.40 -1.66
C LYS A 227 -3.57 31.09 -2.05
N GLY A 228 -2.25 31.12 -2.26
CA GLY A 228 -1.44 29.91 -2.43
C GLY A 228 -1.02 29.57 -3.86
N ARG A 229 -0.16 28.56 -3.98
CA ARG A 229 0.45 28.12 -5.26
C ARG A 229 -0.38 27.03 -5.93
N ASP A 230 -0.44 27.07 -7.26
CA ASP A 230 -1.22 26.12 -8.07
C ASP A 230 -0.44 24.81 -8.35
N HIS A 231 -1.12 23.81 -8.91
CA HIS A 231 -0.52 22.54 -9.33
C HIS A 231 0.53 22.74 -10.44
N ASN A 232 1.71 22.13 -10.29
CA ASN A 232 2.72 22.06 -11.36
C ASN A 232 2.86 20.61 -11.85
N PRO A 233 2.17 20.22 -12.95
CA PRO A 233 2.31 18.89 -13.52
C PRO A 233 3.64 18.70 -14.26
N GLY A 234 4.37 19.78 -14.58
CA GLY A 234 5.64 19.74 -15.32
C GLY A 234 6.88 19.53 -14.43
N GLY A 235 6.76 19.72 -13.11
CA GLY A 235 7.87 19.61 -12.17
C GLY A 235 7.51 18.75 -10.97
N PHE A 236 8.09 17.55 -10.87
CA PHE A 236 7.90 16.64 -9.74
C PHE A 236 9.17 15.79 -9.56
N THR A 237 9.26 15.06 -8.44
CA THR A 237 10.44 14.25 -8.12
C THR A 237 10.06 12.78 -7.98
N ALA A 238 10.90 11.92 -8.57
CA ALA A 238 10.90 10.50 -8.32
C ALA A 238 12.29 10.07 -7.81
N VAL A 239 12.30 9.15 -6.85
CA VAL A 239 13.50 8.55 -6.28
C VAL A 239 13.40 7.05 -6.46
N LEU A 240 14.46 6.45 -7.02
CA LEU A 240 14.57 5.02 -7.21
C LEU A 240 15.79 4.49 -6.46
N THR A 241 15.64 3.35 -5.79
CA THR A 241 16.76 2.66 -5.12
C THR A 241 16.49 1.16 -5.01
N GLY A 242 17.56 0.37 -4.86
CA GLY A 242 17.50 -1.09 -4.82
C GLY A 242 17.47 -1.76 -6.20
N ALA A 243 17.27 -3.07 -6.22
CA ALA A 243 17.18 -3.90 -7.44
C ALA A 243 18.29 -3.65 -8.49
N GLY A 244 19.52 -3.39 -8.03
CA GLY A 244 20.67 -3.16 -8.93
C GLY A 244 20.67 -1.82 -9.68
N ILE A 245 19.78 -0.88 -9.35
CA ILE A 245 19.82 0.49 -9.92
C ILE A 245 21.16 1.15 -9.62
N LYS A 246 21.73 1.85 -10.62
CA LYS A 246 22.99 2.58 -10.49
C LYS A 246 22.84 3.71 -9.43
N PRO A 247 23.66 3.70 -8.36
CA PRO A 247 23.56 4.71 -7.31
C PRO A 247 24.16 6.06 -7.76
N GLY A 248 23.75 7.14 -7.08
CA GLY A 248 24.34 8.48 -7.27
C GLY A 248 24.04 9.13 -8.61
N VAL A 249 22.94 8.72 -9.27
CA VAL A 249 22.50 9.30 -10.54
C VAL A 249 21.38 10.29 -10.30
N SER A 250 21.50 11.47 -10.90
CA SER A 250 20.40 12.43 -11.07
C SER A 250 20.10 12.57 -12.56
N HIS A 251 18.82 12.62 -12.93
CA HIS A 251 18.38 12.80 -14.30
C HIS A 251 17.17 13.72 -14.33
N GLY A 252 17.19 14.68 -15.26
CA GLY A 252 16.21 15.76 -15.33
C GLY A 252 16.54 16.92 -14.39
N ALA A 253 15.94 18.06 -14.68
CA ALA A 253 15.95 19.27 -13.86
C ALA A 253 14.66 20.04 -14.14
N THR A 254 14.15 20.75 -13.14
CA THR A 254 13.19 21.84 -13.39
C THR A 254 13.96 23.06 -13.89
N ASP A 255 13.26 24.03 -14.48
CA ASP A 255 13.86 25.34 -14.72
C ASP A 255 14.15 26.07 -13.40
N GLU A 256 14.74 27.27 -13.49
CA GLU A 256 15.17 28.06 -12.34
C GLU A 256 14.02 28.70 -11.55
N LEU A 257 12.76 28.55 -11.98
CA LEU A 257 11.59 29.19 -11.39
C LEU A 257 10.82 28.27 -10.45
#